data_AF-A0A956T909-F1
#
_entry.id   AF-A0A956T909-F1
#
_cell.length_a   1.000
_cell.length_b   1.000
_cell.length_c   1.000
_cell.angle_alpha   90.00
_cell.angle_beta   90.00
_cell.angle_gamma   90.00
#
_symmetry.space_group_name_H-M   'P 1'
#
loop_
_entity.id
_entity.type
_entity.pdbx_description
1 polymer ?
#
loop_
_entity_poly.entity_id
_entity_poly.type
_entity_poly.pdbx_seq_one_letter_code
_entity_poly.pdbx_strand_id
1 'polypeptide(L)'
;MSGSGLSVHNRRWYDGEPGLVQFLATLNLFPRPAQEIVCNTVNELLEKQYHVSQLMSGYRSLGFEKVKRLQFSKLKRRDYDEYLYLHNTINYLGLLSDENLQILLDLMNDLLRYDIDYLNLCKQYDKTASLTDLQHIATTFFRQGGNAVKVFLTAVEKAFSLDNYENRQTEDPKDNDSDISYDESGKLGQTWRRTP
;
A
#
# COMPACT_ATOMS: atom_id res chain seq x y z
N MET A 1 22.12 22.81 28.59
CA MET A 1 21.26 22.32 27.48
C MET A 1 22.20 21.72 26.45
N SER A 2 22.44 20.41 26.56
CA SER A 2 23.45 19.73 25.75
C SER A 2 22.78 19.21 24.49
N GLY A 3 22.97 19.93 23.38
CA GLY A 3 22.56 19.49 22.05
C GLY A 3 23.25 18.18 21.73
N SER A 4 22.46 17.12 21.61
CA SER A 4 22.89 15.79 21.19
C SER A 4 23.43 15.86 19.76
N GLY A 5 24.75 15.99 19.66
CA GLY A 5 25.53 15.68 18.48
C GLY A 5 25.44 14.19 18.17
N LEU A 6 24.32 13.76 17.60
CA LEU A 6 24.24 12.48 16.89
C LEU A 6 25.18 12.59 15.70
N SER A 7 26.30 11.88 15.78
CA SER A 7 27.36 11.91 14.79
C SER A 7 26.81 11.67 13.39
N VAL A 8 27.21 12.52 12.45
CA VAL A 8 26.93 12.41 11.01
C VAL A 8 27.37 11.04 10.45
N HIS A 9 28.25 10.33 11.17
CA HIS A 9 28.73 8.99 10.84
C HIS A 9 27.76 7.85 11.18
N ASN A 10 26.60 8.13 11.81
CA ASN A 10 25.67 7.06 12.20
C ASN A 10 24.45 6.85 11.29
N ARG A 11 24.21 7.74 10.31
CA ARG A 11 23.05 7.66 9.40
C ARG A 11 23.33 6.77 8.19
N ARG A 12 22.34 5.96 7.79
CA ARG A 12 22.35 5.23 6.52
C ARG A 12 22.24 6.22 5.38
N TRP A 13 22.69 5.84 4.19
CA TRP A 13 22.67 6.76 3.05
C TRP A 13 21.23 7.24 2.74
N TYR A 14 20.24 6.35 2.87
CA TYR A 14 18.85 6.66 2.63
C TYR A 14 18.13 7.35 3.80
N ASP A 15 18.74 7.46 4.99
CA ASP A 15 18.14 8.23 6.08
C ASP A 15 18.12 9.74 5.76
N GLY A 16 18.93 10.18 4.79
CA GLY A 16 18.95 11.54 4.27
C GLY A 16 17.98 11.79 3.10
N GLU A 17 17.29 10.76 2.61
CA GLU A 17 16.40 10.83 1.44
C GLU A 17 14.92 10.84 1.89
N PRO A 18 14.26 12.00 1.96
CA PRO A 18 12.93 12.11 2.55
C PRO A 18 11.88 11.23 1.84
N GLY A 19 11.94 11.15 0.51
CA GLY A 19 11.02 10.34 -0.29
C GLY A 19 11.15 8.84 0.00
N LEU A 20 12.38 8.36 0.26
CA LEU A 20 12.62 6.96 0.61
C LEU A 20 12.22 6.67 2.06
N VAL A 21 12.48 7.61 2.98
CA VAL A 21 11.98 7.49 4.36
C VAL A 21 10.46 7.41 4.41
N GLN A 22 9.77 8.26 3.64
CA GLN A 22 8.32 8.25 3.53
C GLN A 22 7.79 6.96 2.91
N PHE A 23 8.41 6.51 1.81
CA PHE A 23 8.05 5.24 1.17
C PHE A 23 8.15 4.07 2.16
N LEU A 24 9.28 3.96 2.88
CA LEU A 24 9.50 2.89 3.86
C LEU A 24 8.52 2.97 5.04
N ALA A 25 8.26 4.17 5.56
CA ALA A 25 7.30 4.36 6.64
C ALA A 25 5.89 3.93 6.21
N THR A 26 5.49 4.27 4.99
CA THR A 26 4.18 3.93 4.44
C THR A 26 4.08 2.43 4.13
N LEU A 27 5.08 1.84 3.48
CA LEU A 27 5.15 0.42 3.16
C LEU A 27 5.07 -0.46 4.41
N ASN A 28 5.67 -0.03 5.52
CA ASN A 28 5.63 -0.77 6.79
C ASN A 28 4.22 -0.88 7.42
N LEU A 29 3.24 -0.10 6.96
CA LEU A 29 1.85 -0.21 7.39
C LEU A 29 1.12 -1.39 6.72
N PHE A 30 1.66 -1.91 5.62
CA PHE A 30 1.07 -3.01 4.87
C PHE A 30 1.47 -4.38 5.46
N PRO A 31 0.65 -5.43 5.28
CA PRO A 31 1.06 -6.78 5.63
C PRO A 31 2.21 -7.26 4.73
N ARG A 32 3.09 -8.13 5.26
CA ARG A 32 4.31 -8.62 4.56
C ARG A 32 4.06 -9.03 3.09
N PRO A 33 3.02 -9.82 2.74
CA PRO A 33 2.80 -10.21 1.34
C PRO A 33 2.55 -9.02 0.40
N ALA A 34 1.87 -7.97 0.87
CA ALA A 34 1.67 -6.76 0.09
C ALA A 34 2.98 -5.95 -0.06
N GLN A 35 3.81 -5.91 0.99
CA GLN A 35 5.13 -5.29 0.91
C GLN A 35 6.01 -5.98 -0.17
N GLU A 36 5.97 -7.31 -0.22
CA GLU A 36 6.71 -8.10 -1.20
C GLU A 36 6.24 -7.83 -2.64
N ILE A 37 4.93 -7.71 -2.88
CA ILE A 37 4.37 -7.36 -4.19
C ILE A 37 4.93 -6.02 -4.69
N VAL A 38 4.90 -4.99 -3.84
CA VAL A 38 5.42 -3.67 -4.18
C VAL A 38 6.93 -3.75 -4.47
N CYS A 39 7.71 -4.36 -3.57
CA CYS A 39 9.16 -4.47 -3.74
C CYS A 39 9.55 -5.27 -4.99
N ASN A 40 8.85 -6.37 -5.29
CA ASN A 40 9.11 -7.17 -6.48
C ASN A 40 8.82 -6.40 -7.75
N THR A 41 7.70 -5.70 -7.80
CA THR A 41 7.33 -4.90 -8.97
C THR A 41 8.33 -3.77 -9.22
N VAL A 42 8.80 -3.11 -8.16
CA VAL A 42 9.86 -2.08 -8.25
C VAL A 42 11.19 -2.70 -8.69
N ASN A 43 11.58 -3.86 -8.16
CA ASN A 43 12.81 -4.54 -8.57
C ASN A 43 12.78 -4.94 -10.05
N GLU A 44 11.64 -5.43 -10.55
CA GLU A 44 11.47 -5.72 -11.98
C GLU A 44 11.60 -4.47 -12.84
N LEU A 45 11.02 -3.35 -12.40
CA LEU A 45 11.13 -2.07 -13.10
C LEU A 45 12.58 -1.61 -13.16
N LEU A 46 13.26 -1.64 -12.01
CA LEU A 46 14.67 -1.29 -11.88
C LEU A 46 15.55 -2.12 -12.82
N GLU A 47 15.28 -3.42 -12.90
CA GLU A 47 16.01 -4.32 -13.79
C GLU A 47 15.74 -4.02 -15.28
N LYS A 48 14.48 -3.79 -15.64
CA LYS A 48 14.07 -3.52 -17.03
C LYS A 48 14.55 -2.16 -17.54
N GLN A 49 14.53 -1.13 -16.71
CA GLN A 49 14.83 0.24 -17.13
C GLN A 49 16.28 0.65 -16.90
N TYR A 50 16.92 0.13 -15.85
CA TYR A 50 18.24 0.60 -15.43
C TYR A 50 19.29 -0.51 -15.36
N HIS A 51 18.94 -1.76 -15.64
CA HIS A 51 19.85 -2.92 -15.63
C HIS A 51 20.65 -3.01 -14.31
N VAL A 52 19.97 -2.78 -13.18
CA VAL A 52 20.61 -2.65 -11.86
C VAL A 52 21.42 -3.88 -11.45
N SER A 53 21.05 -5.09 -11.89
CA SER A 53 21.85 -6.30 -11.66
C SER A 53 23.25 -6.23 -12.31
N GLN A 54 23.36 -5.60 -13.48
CA GLN A 54 24.61 -5.39 -14.19
C GLN A 54 25.45 -4.30 -13.52
N LEU A 55 24.79 -3.24 -13.00
CA LEU A 55 25.47 -2.21 -12.21
C LEU A 55 26.03 -2.78 -10.90
N MET A 56 25.33 -3.73 -10.28
CA MET A 56 25.80 -4.44 -9.09
C MET A 56 27.00 -5.34 -9.36
N SER A 57 27.11 -5.98 -10.53
CA SER A 57 28.28 -6.79 -10.86
C SER A 57 29.51 -5.92 -11.19
N GLY A 58 29.28 -4.70 -11.68
CA GLY A 58 30.29 -3.70 -12.03
C GLY A 58 30.71 -2.76 -10.90
N TYR A 59 30.92 -3.22 -9.66
CA TYR A 59 31.24 -2.35 -8.51
C TYR A 59 32.34 -1.30 -8.74
N ARG A 60 33.31 -1.56 -9.64
CA ARG A 60 34.41 -0.64 -9.95
C ARG A 60 33.97 0.63 -10.71
N SER A 61 32.84 0.60 -11.43
CA SER A 61 32.35 1.75 -12.22
C SER A 61 31.39 2.67 -11.44
N LEU A 62 30.90 2.26 -10.27
CA LEU A 62 29.96 3.04 -9.44
C LEU A 62 30.60 4.21 -8.69
N GLY A 63 31.93 4.26 -8.64
CA GLY A 63 32.67 5.23 -7.84
C GLY A 63 32.76 4.84 -6.35
N PHE A 64 33.87 5.22 -5.71
CA PHE A 64 34.23 4.82 -4.35
C PHE A 64 33.15 5.13 -3.30
N GLU A 65 32.50 6.29 -3.40
CA GLU A 65 31.49 6.72 -2.44
C GLU A 65 30.21 5.86 -2.47
N LYS A 66 29.76 5.41 -3.65
CA LYS A 66 28.58 4.54 -3.75
C LYS A 66 28.86 3.13 -3.22
N VAL A 67 30.03 2.57 -3.54
CA VAL A 67 30.48 1.28 -3.01
C VAL A 67 30.54 1.31 -1.48
N LYS A 68 31.15 2.37 -0.93
CA LYS A 68 31.27 2.59 0.51
C LYS A 68 29.90 2.72 1.19
N ARG A 69 28.96 3.47 0.60
CA ARG A 69 27.57 3.60 1.09
C ARG A 69 26.83 2.26 1.13
N LEU A 70 26.93 1.43 0.08
CA LEU A 70 26.31 0.11 0.02
C LEU A 70 26.93 -0.85 1.06
N GLN A 71 28.26 -0.80 1.22
CA GLN A 71 28.96 -1.64 2.20
C GLN A 71 28.61 -1.27 3.64
N PHE A 72 28.48 0.02 3.97
CA PHE A 72 28.04 0.45 5.30
C PHE A 72 26.56 0.20 5.58
N SER A 73 25.70 0.23 4.56
CA SER A 73 24.28 -0.13 4.69
C SER A 73 24.13 -1.58 5.21
N LYS A 74 24.95 -2.52 4.73
CA LYS A 74 24.92 -3.93 5.16
C LYS A 74 25.28 -4.13 6.64
N LEU A 75 26.00 -3.19 7.25
CA LEU A 75 26.47 -3.29 8.64
C LEU A 75 25.45 -2.78 9.68
N LYS A 76 24.36 -2.12 9.25
CA LYS A 76 23.33 -1.58 10.13
C LYS A 76 21.97 -2.11 9.70
N ARG A 77 21.42 -3.09 10.42
CA ARG A 77 20.12 -3.70 10.12
C ARG A 77 19.01 -3.13 11.01
N ARG A 78 17.86 -2.79 10.40
CA ARG A 78 16.55 -2.58 11.04
C ARG A 78 15.77 -3.89 10.89
N ASP A 79 14.70 -4.04 11.66
CA ASP A 79 13.85 -5.24 11.65
C ASP A 79 13.29 -5.55 10.24
N TYR A 80 13.08 -4.51 9.43
CA TYR A 80 12.63 -4.67 8.04
C TYR A 80 13.77 -4.80 7.00
N ASP A 81 15.04 -4.68 7.39
CA ASP A 81 16.16 -5.01 6.50
C ASP A 81 16.39 -6.53 6.39
N GLU A 82 15.72 -7.33 7.24
CA GLU A 82 15.68 -8.78 7.13
C GLU A 82 14.84 -9.24 5.93
N TYR A 83 13.99 -8.37 5.39
CA TYR A 83 13.24 -8.63 4.17
C TYR A 83 14.16 -8.51 2.95
N LEU A 84 14.51 -9.66 2.39
CA LEU A 84 15.42 -9.75 1.23
C LEU A 84 14.96 -8.86 0.07
N TYR A 85 13.65 -8.84 -0.22
CA TYR A 85 13.09 -8.03 -1.31
C TYR A 85 13.28 -6.54 -1.10
N LEU A 86 12.93 -6.05 0.10
CA LEU A 86 13.07 -4.63 0.45
C LEU A 86 14.54 -4.21 0.51
N HIS A 87 15.40 -5.08 1.08
CA HIS A 87 16.84 -4.86 1.11
C HIS A 87 17.44 -4.72 -0.30
N ASN A 88 17.03 -5.58 -1.23
CA ASN A 88 17.46 -5.50 -2.63
C ASN A 88 16.95 -4.23 -3.30
N THR A 89 15.68 -3.87 -3.09
CA THR A 89 15.10 -2.63 -3.62
C THR A 89 15.90 -1.42 -3.16
N ILE A 90 16.14 -1.28 -1.86
CA ILE A 90 16.92 -0.16 -1.32
C ILE A 90 18.33 -0.13 -1.92
N ASN A 91 19.01 -1.28 -2.01
CA ASN A 91 20.36 -1.31 -2.60
C ASN A 91 20.37 -0.90 -4.08
N TYR A 92 19.38 -1.35 -4.86
CA TYR A 92 19.26 -0.99 -6.27
C TYR A 92 18.97 0.49 -6.46
N LEU A 93 18.11 1.08 -5.63
CA LEU A 93 17.87 2.53 -5.62
C LEU A 93 19.16 3.32 -5.38
N GLY A 94 20.04 2.83 -4.50
CA GLY A 94 21.33 3.46 -4.21
C GLY A 94 22.33 3.47 -5.38
N LEU A 95 22.04 2.75 -6.47
CA LEU A 95 22.88 2.72 -7.67
C LEU A 95 22.53 3.83 -8.66
N LEU A 96 21.29 4.32 -8.63
CA LEU A 96 20.76 5.28 -9.59
C LEU A 96 21.47 6.64 -9.50
N SER A 97 21.34 7.46 -10.54
CA SER A 97 21.64 8.89 -10.44
C SER A 97 20.61 9.58 -9.56
N ASP A 98 20.97 10.71 -8.96
CA ASP A 98 20.07 11.45 -8.06
C ASP A 98 18.75 11.83 -8.76
N GLU A 99 18.80 12.22 -10.04
CA GLU A 99 17.62 12.51 -10.85
C GLU A 99 16.70 11.29 -11.02
N ASN A 100 17.27 10.14 -11.43
CA ASN A 100 16.51 8.91 -11.60
C ASN A 100 15.96 8.37 -10.27
N LEU A 101 16.71 8.56 -9.18
CA LEU A 101 16.27 8.22 -7.84
C LEU A 101 15.02 9.04 -7.46
N GLN A 102 15.03 10.36 -7.65
CA GLN A 102 13.88 11.20 -7.32
C GLN A 102 12.64 10.82 -8.14
N ILE A 103 12.80 10.67 -9.47
CA ILE A 103 11.70 10.24 -10.35
C ILE A 103 11.09 8.92 -9.87
N LEU A 104 11.95 7.95 -9.52
CA LEU A 104 11.47 6.64 -9.09
C LEU A 104 10.84 6.68 -7.70
N LEU A 105 11.36 7.50 -6.78
CA LEU A 105 10.74 7.70 -5.46
C LEU A 105 9.36 8.32 -5.58
N ASP A 106 9.16 9.28 -6.48
CA ASP A 106 7.84 9.87 -6.76
C ASP A 106 6.88 8.79 -7.27
N LEU A 107 7.31 7.99 -8.25
CA LEU A 107 6.52 6.87 -8.78
C LEU A 107 6.17 5.83 -7.71
N MET A 108 7.13 5.47 -6.86
CA MET A 108 6.91 4.50 -5.78
C MET A 108 5.93 5.02 -4.73
N ASN A 109 6.01 6.30 -4.36
CA ASN A 109 5.06 6.91 -3.43
C ASN A 109 3.66 7.03 -4.04
N ASP A 110 3.55 7.34 -5.33
CA ASP A 110 2.25 7.38 -6.03
C ASP A 110 1.62 5.99 -6.15
N LEU A 111 2.41 4.93 -6.37
CA LEU A 111 1.91 3.56 -6.28
C LEU A 111 1.31 3.27 -4.91
N LEU A 112 2.03 3.58 -3.83
CA LEU A 112 1.51 3.34 -2.47
C LEU A 112 0.22 4.10 -2.19
N ARG A 113 0.02 5.28 -2.79
CA ARG A 113 -1.25 6.01 -2.68
C ARG A 113 -2.40 5.21 -3.30
N TYR A 114 -2.21 4.62 -4.49
CA TYR A 114 -3.24 3.77 -5.09
C TYR A 114 -3.52 2.51 -4.28
N ASP A 115 -2.49 1.89 -3.69
CA ASP A 115 -2.68 0.75 -2.80
C ASP A 115 -3.48 1.16 -1.55
N ILE A 116 -3.20 2.33 -0.96
CA ILE A 116 -3.97 2.89 0.16
C ILE A 116 -5.43 3.16 -0.25
N ASP A 117 -5.65 3.75 -1.43
CA ASP A 117 -6.99 4.02 -1.94
C ASP A 117 -7.80 2.72 -2.09
N TYR A 118 -7.19 1.66 -2.61
CA TYR A 118 -7.81 0.34 -2.68
C TYR A 118 -8.13 -0.24 -1.30
N LEU A 119 -7.19 -0.18 -0.34
CA LEU A 119 -7.43 -0.67 1.01
C LEU A 119 -8.56 0.09 1.72
N ASN A 120 -8.61 1.42 1.53
CA ASN A 120 -9.70 2.25 2.05
C ASN A 120 -11.04 1.88 1.41
N LEU A 121 -11.06 1.62 0.11
CA LEU A 121 -12.24 1.15 -0.61
C LEU A 121 -12.71 -0.20 -0.06
N CYS A 122 -11.82 -1.18 0.10
CA CYS A 122 -12.15 -2.45 0.74
C CYS A 122 -12.77 -2.26 2.13
N LYS A 123 -12.17 -1.41 2.96
CA LYS A 123 -12.68 -1.09 4.31
C LYS A 123 -14.07 -0.45 4.28
N GLN A 124 -14.31 0.49 3.36
CA GLN A 124 -15.59 1.19 3.24
C GLN A 124 -16.74 0.24 2.91
N TYR A 125 -16.49 -0.78 2.10
CA TYR A 125 -17.50 -1.74 1.64
C TYR A 125 -17.48 -3.06 2.41
N ASP A 126 -16.73 -3.14 3.52
CA ASP A 126 -16.51 -4.34 4.34
C ASP A 126 -16.04 -5.57 3.53
N LYS A 127 -15.13 -5.31 2.58
CA LYS A 127 -14.49 -6.34 1.74
C LYS A 127 -13.08 -6.62 2.23
N THR A 128 -12.65 -7.87 2.09
CA THR A 128 -11.26 -8.26 2.36
C THR A 128 -10.37 -7.86 1.17
N ALA A 129 -9.25 -7.20 1.44
CA ALA A 129 -8.30 -6.81 0.40
C ALA A 129 -7.64 -8.04 -0.25
N SER A 130 -7.61 -8.06 -1.58
CA SER A 130 -7.02 -9.12 -2.38
C SER A 130 -5.58 -8.81 -2.74
N LEU A 131 -4.67 -9.77 -2.51
CA LEU A 131 -3.28 -9.68 -2.97
C LEU A 131 -3.21 -9.64 -4.50
N THR A 132 -4.14 -10.27 -5.20
CA THR A 132 -4.22 -10.24 -6.67
C THR A 132 -4.53 -8.84 -7.18
N ASP A 133 -5.41 -8.10 -6.49
CA ASP A 133 -5.77 -6.74 -6.88
C ASP A 133 -4.61 -5.78 -6.62
N LEU A 134 -3.90 -5.91 -5.49
CA LEU A 134 -2.68 -5.15 -5.21
C LEU A 134 -1.59 -5.41 -6.26
N GLN A 135 -1.39 -6.67 -6.66
CA GLN A 135 -0.48 -7.02 -7.75
C GLN A 135 -0.93 -6.42 -9.10
N HIS A 136 -2.24 -6.38 -9.35
CA HIS A 136 -2.81 -5.77 -10.55
C HIS A 136 -2.62 -4.25 -10.56
N ILE A 137 -2.82 -3.58 -9.42
CA ILE A 137 -2.57 -2.14 -9.24
C ILE A 137 -1.10 -1.84 -9.54
N ALA A 138 -0.17 -2.55 -8.88
CA ALA A 138 1.27 -2.34 -9.06
C ALA A 138 1.70 -2.54 -10.52
N THR A 139 1.27 -3.61 -11.16
CA THR A 139 1.65 -3.91 -12.55
C THR A 139 1.01 -2.95 -13.55
N THR A 140 -0.24 -2.57 -13.34
CA THR A 140 -0.95 -1.60 -14.18
C THR A 140 -0.33 -0.21 -14.06
N PHE A 141 0.02 0.22 -12.85
CA PHE A 141 0.66 1.51 -12.60
C PHE A 141 1.95 1.67 -13.42
N PHE A 142 2.87 0.71 -13.35
CA PHE A 142 4.15 0.84 -14.06
C PHE A 142 4.06 0.60 -15.56
N ARG A 143 3.04 -0.11 -16.06
CA ARG A 143 2.87 -0.38 -17.50
C ARG A 143 2.04 0.68 -18.22
N GLN A 144 1.00 1.18 -17.56
CA GLN A 144 -0.06 1.98 -18.19
C GLN A 144 -0.27 3.33 -17.48
N GLY A 145 0.37 3.55 -16.33
CA GLY A 145 0.29 4.79 -15.56
C GLY A 145 -0.93 4.85 -14.63
N GLY A 146 -0.95 5.89 -13.79
CA GLY A 146 -1.96 6.07 -12.74
C GLY A 146 -3.40 6.19 -13.25
N ASN A 147 -3.63 6.69 -14.48
CA ASN A 147 -4.99 6.78 -15.02
C ASN A 147 -5.62 5.41 -15.24
N ALA A 148 -4.85 4.41 -15.69
CA ALA A 148 -5.34 3.05 -15.85
C ALA A 148 -5.68 2.42 -14.49
N VAL A 149 -4.88 2.71 -13.45
CA VAL A 149 -5.18 2.28 -12.07
C VAL A 149 -6.48 2.91 -11.57
N LYS A 150 -6.70 4.21 -11.80
CA LYS A 150 -7.96 4.88 -11.42
C LYS A 150 -9.17 4.25 -12.09
N VAL A 151 -9.06 3.87 -13.36
CA VAL A 151 -10.13 3.16 -14.08
C VAL A 151 -10.42 1.81 -13.42
N PHE A 152 -9.37 1.06 -13.06
CA PHE A 152 -9.51 -0.19 -12.31
C PHE A 152 -10.20 0.02 -10.95
N LEU A 153 -9.74 0.98 -10.14
CA LEU A 153 -10.34 1.27 -8.83
C LEU A 153 -11.81 1.69 -8.95
N THR A 154 -12.17 2.46 -9.98
CA THR A 154 -13.56 2.84 -10.25
C THR A 154 -14.42 1.61 -10.60
N ALA A 155 -13.85 0.62 -11.31
CA ALA A 155 -14.55 -0.61 -11.62
C ALA A 155 -14.76 -1.49 -10.38
N VAL A 156 -13.74 -1.57 -9.51
CA VAL A 156 -13.83 -2.28 -8.21
C VAL A 156 -14.90 -1.65 -7.32
N GLU A 157 -14.93 -0.32 -7.21
CA GLU A 157 -15.93 0.39 -6.40
C GLU A 157 -17.36 0.10 -6.88
N LYS A 158 -17.58 0.11 -8.19
CA LYS A 158 -18.88 -0.24 -8.78
C LYS A 158 -19.28 -1.68 -8.46
N ALA A 159 -18.35 -2.63 -8.56
CA ALA A 159 -18.61 -4.02 -8.23
C ALA A 159 -19.00 -4.18 -6.75
N PHE A 160 -18.25 -3.55 -5.83
CA PHE A 160 -18.57 -3.59 -4.40
C PHE A 160 -19.92 -2.94 -4.08
N SER A 161 -20.28 -1.86 -4.78
CA SER A 161 -21.57 -1.19 -4.63
C SER A 161 -22.74 -2.08 -5.05
N LEU A 162 -22.60 -2.81 -6.17
CA LEU A 162 -23.63 -3.72 -6.68
C LEU A 162 -23.80 -4.92 -5.73
N ASP A 163 -22.71 -5.54 -5.29
CA ASP A 163 -22.76 -6.63 -4.30
C ASP A 163 -23.52 -6.20 -3.03
N ASN A 164 -23.24 -4.99 -2.53
CA ASN A 164 -23.90 -4.47 -1.32
C ASN A 164 -25.38 -4.15 -1.55
N TYR A 165 -25.77 -3.78 -2.77
CA TYR A 165 -27.17 -3.59 -3.13
C TYR A 165 -27.93 -4.91 -3.17
N GLU A 166 -27.36 -5.94 -3.82
CA GLU A 166 -27.96 -7.27 -3.92
C GLU A 166 -28.10 -7.94 -2.54
N ASN A 167 -27.10 -7.81 -1.67
CA ASN A 167 -27.16 -8.34 -0.30
C ASN A 167 -28.23 -7.65 0.57
N ARG A 168 -28.57 -6.38 0.30
CA ARG A 168 -29.67 -5.68 0.98
C ARG A 168 -31.05 -6.06 0.45
N GLN A 169 -31.14 -6.57 -0.78
CA GLN A 169 -32.42 -7.05 -1.34
C GLN A 169 -32.71 -8.50 -0.96
N THR A 170 -31.68 -9.31 -0.66
CA THR A 170 -31.86 -10.69 -0.17
C THR A 170 -32.11 -10.77 1.34
N GLU A 171 -31.85 -9.68 2.09
CA GLU A 171 -32.47 -9.44 3.39
C GLU A 171 -33.95 -9.05 3.19
N ASP A 172 -34.76 -10.01 2.72
CA ASP A 172 -36.21 -9.91 2.81
C ASP A 172 -36.59 -9.60 4.27
N PRO A 173 -37.51 -8.65 4.52
CA PRO A 173 -37.96 -8.36 5.86
C PRO A 173 -38.63 -9.62 6.40
N LYS A 174 -37.93 -10.38 7.24
CA LYS A 174 -38.57 -11.39 8.07
C LYS A 174 -39.71 -10.71 8.80
N ASP A 175 -40.92 -11.07 8.39
CA ASP A 175 -42.16 -11.02 9.14
C ASP A 175 -42.06 -10.23 10.44
N ASN A 176 -42.21 -8.91 10.32
CA ASN A 176 -43.01 -8.24 11.33
C ASN A 176 -44.46 -8.60 10.98
N ASP A 177 -44.85 -9.83 11.32
CA ASP A 177 -46.20 -10.11 11.79
C ASP A 177 -46.40 -9.27 13.06
N SER A 178 -46.50 -7.96 12.88
CA SER A 178 -47.38 -7.20 13.76
C SER A 178 -48.76 -7.65 13.36
N ASP A 179 -49.29 -8.61 14.11
CA ASP A 179 -50.72 -8.83 14.26
C ASP A 179 -51.37 -7.48 14.59
N ILE A 180 -51.71 -6.72 13.55
CA ILE A 180 -52.67 -5.64 13.66
C ILE A 180 -54.03 -6.32 13.51
N SER A 181 -54.46 -6.97 14.58
CA SER A 181 -55.87 -7.32 14.74
C SER A 181 -56.62 -6.01 14.95
N TYR A 182 -57.43 -5.62 13.97
CA TYR A 182 -58.45 -4.61 14.16
C TYR A 182 -59.60 -5.25 14.96
N ASP A 183 -60.00 -4.63 16.07
CA ASP A 183 -61.36 -4.87 16.55
C ASP A 183 -62.36 -4.28 15.54
N GLU A 184 -63.59 -4.77 15.53
CA GLU A 184 -64.65 -4.34 14.59
C GLU A 184 -65.08 -2.85 14.75
N SER A 185 -64.32 -2.04 15.50
CA SER A 185 -64.67 -0.65 15.82
C SER A 185 -63.60 0.40 15.44
N GLY A 186 -62.46 0.01 14.88
CA GLY A 186 -61.56 0.93 14.16
C GLY A 186 -60.94 2.06 15.00
N LYS A 187 -60.49 1.78 16.23
CA LYS A 187 -59.72 2.77 17.04
C LYS A 187 -58.38 2.23 17.54
N LEU A 188 -57.32 3.01 17.28
CA LEU A 188 -55.94 2.80 17.77
C LEU A 188 -55.88 2.92 19.30
N GLY A 189 -55.84 1.78 19.99
CA GLY A 189 -55.52 1.70 21.42
C GLY A 189 -54.01 1.57 21.63
N GLN A 190 -53.33 2.68 21.97
CA GLN A 190 -52.00 2.60 22.57
C GLN A 190 -52.08 1.83 23.89
N THR A 191 -51.28 0.78 24.05
CA THR A 191 -50.90 0.32 25.39
C THR A 191 -49.39 0.12 25.46
N TRP A 192 -48.78 0.94 26.31
CA TRP A 192 -47.42 0.80 26.80
C TRP A 192 -47.33 -0.45 27.68
N ARG A 193 -46.32 -1.30 27.46
CA ARG A 193 -45.74 -2.10 28.54
C ARG A 193 -44.22 -2.03 28.51
N ARG A 194 -43.70 -1.36 29.53
CA ARG A 194 -42.34 -1.52 30.03
C ARG A 194 -42.24 -2.79 30.89
N THR A 195 -40.98 -3.21 31.07
CA THR A 195 -40.37 -3.95 32.20
C THR A 195 -40.54 -5.48 32.27
N PRO A 196 -39.58 -6.22 32.87
CA PRO A 196 -38.53 -5.83 33.84
C PRO A 196 -37.19 -5.40 33.25
#